data_AF-A0A965PMV5-F1
#
_entry.id   AF-A0A965PMV5-F1
#
_cell.length_a   1.000
_cell.length_b   1.000
_cell.length_c   1.000
_cell.angle_alpha   90.00
_cell.angle_beta   90.00
_cell.angle_gamma   90.00
#
_symmetry.space_group_name_H-M   'P 1'
#
loop_
_entity.id
_entity.type
_entity.pdbx_description
1 polymer ?
#
loop_
_entity_poly.entity_id
_entity_poly.type
_entity_poly.pdbx_seq_one_letter_code
_entity_poly.pdbx_strand_id
1 'polypeptide(L)'
;MSRKRYIQSKEPPFELIEVSDDYQPALATDSGALWGDSSYDGMRATDGTDISTRSKHREYMKANNLTTMDDFKDTWAKSQAQREQYRQHGGTFSRRDVERAIHQLQNRR
;
A
#
# COMPACT_ATOMS: atom_id res chain seq x y z
N MET A 1 -21.66 27.46 -30.83
CA MET A 1 -22.64 26.37 -30.98
C MET A 1 -22.14 25.21 -30.14
N SER A 2 -22.64 25.05 -28.91
CA SER A 2 -22.32 23.87 -28.08
C SER A 2 -22.94 22.64 -28.75
N ARG A 3 -22.17 21.54 -28.86
CA ARG A 3 -22.62 20.31 -29.50
C ARG A 3 -23.47 19.56 -28.48
N LYS A 4 -24.78 19.47 -28.71
CA LYS A 4 -25.71 18.73 -27.84
C LYS A 4 -25.19 17.31 -27.57
N ARG A 5 -25.10 16.95 -26.29
CA ARG A 5 -24.66 15.63 -25.83
C ARG A 5 -25.87 14.83 -25.36
N TYR A 6 -25.90 13.54 -25.67
CA TYR A 6 -27.01 12.65 -25.33
C TYR A 6 -26.48 11.39 -24.63
N ILE A 7 -27.23 10.86 -23.68
CA ILE A 7 -27.00 9.55 -23.07
C ILE A 7 -28.26 8.68 -23.21
N GLN A 8 -28.10 7.36 -23.27
CA GLN A 8 -29.22 6.42 -23.30
C GLN A 8 -29.68 6.07 -21.88
N SER A 9 -31.00 6.05 -21.63
CA SER A 9 -31.55 5.57 -20.36
C SER A 9 -31.21 4.09 -20.15
N LYS A 10 -30.93 3.68 -18.90
CA LYS A 10 -30.57 2.29 -18.59
C LYS A 10 -31.77 1.33 -18.59
N GLU A 11 -32.98 1.86 -18.50
CA GLU A 11 -34.22 1.11 -18.46
C GLU A 11 -34.98 1.24 -19.79
N PRO A 12 -35.67 0.18 -20.25
CA PRO A 12 -36.59 0.27 -21.37
C PRO A 12 -37.61 1.38 -21.13
N PRO A 13 -37.87 2.27 -22.11
CA PRO A 13 -37.66 2.10 -23.55
C PRO A 13 -36.31 2.58 -24.12
N PHE A 14 -35.28 2.82 -23.31
CA PHE A 14 -33.92 3.23 -23.76
C PHE A 14 -33.88 4.55 -24.53
N GLU A 15 -34.53 5.59 -23.99
CA GLU A 15 -34.61 6.92 -24.61
C GLU A 15 -33.28 7.69 -24.52
N LEU A 16 -33.09 8.62 -25.47
CA LEU A 16 -31.95 9.52 -25.48
C LEU A 16 -32.26 10.78 -24.67
N ILE A 17 -31.55 10.95 -23.56
CA ILE A 17 -31.66 12.10 -22.66
C ILE A 17 -30.58 13.11 -23.04
N GLU A 18 -30.97 14.34 -23.38
CA GLU A 18 -30.04 15.46 -23.59
C GLU A 18 -29.38 15.83 -22.26
N VAL A 19 -28.05 15.98 -22.27
CA VAL A 19 -27.27 16.24 -21.07
C VAL A 19 -26.44 17.51 -21.23
N SER A 20 -26.25 18.20 -20.12
CA SER A 20 -25.41 19.39 -20.04
C SER A 20 -23.94 19.08 -20.32
N ASP A 21 -23.18 20.11 -20.69
CA ASP A 21 -21.76 19.99 -21.01
C ASP A 21 -20.92 19.51 -19.81
N ASP A 22 -21.35 19.82 -18.58
CA ASP A 22 -20.69 19.43 -17.33
C ASP A 22 -20.95 17.98 -16.90
N TYR A 23 -21.71 17.22 -17.67
CA TYR A 23 -22.02 15.84 -17.32
C TYR A 23 -20.78 14.95 -17.30
N GLN A 24 -20.50 14.42 -16.11
CA GLN A 24 -19.51 13.38 -15.87
C GLN A 24 -20.23 12.05 -15.65
N PRO A 25 -19.99 11.03 -16.50
CA PRO A 25 -20.55 9.71 -16.24
C PRO A 25 -20.00 9.16 -14.92
N ALA A 26 -20.85 8.47 -14.16
CA ALA A 26 -20.40 7.76 -12.97
C ALA A 26 -19.31 6.75 -13.36
N LEU A 27 -18.17 6.78 -12.65
CA LEU A 27 -17.09 5.83 -12.85
C LEU A 27 -17.64 4.41 -12.67
N ALA A 28 -17.48 3.58 -13.70
CA ALA A 28 -17.85 2.18 -13.63
C ALA A 28 -17.03 1.47 -12.54
N THR A 29 -17.59 0.42 -11.91
CA THR A 29 -16.91 -0.33 -10.85
C THR A 29 -15.60 -0.97 -11.33
N ASP A 30 -15.48 -1.22 -12.63
CA ASP A 30 -14.33 -1.74 -13.36
C ASP A 30 -13.50 -0.66 -14.08
N SER A 31 -13.77 0.63 -13.83
CA SER A 31 -13.14 1.79 -14.52
C SER A 31 -11.62 1.91 -14.39
N GLY A 32 -10.96 0.97 -13.71
CA GLY A 32 -9.53 1.03 -13.45
C GLY A 32 -9.12 2.16 -12.50
N ALA A 33 -10.06 2.97 -11.99
CA ALA A 33 -9.76 4.07 -11.07
C ALA A 33 -9.11 3.58 -9.76
N LEU A 34 -9.42 2.35 -9.34
CA LEU A 34 -8.75 1.63 -8.24
C LEU A 34 -7.59 0.75 -8.70
N TRP A 35 -7.47 0.50 -10.01
CA TRP A 35 -6.53 -0.43 -10.62
C TRP A 35 -5.52 0.31 -11.49
N GLY A 36 -4.51 0.92 -10.87
CA GLY A 36 -3.40 1.55 -11.57
C GLY A 36 -2.77 2.69 -10.80
N ASP A 37 -1.84 3.40 -11.45
CA ASP A 37 -1.15 4.56 -10.91
C ASP A 37 -1.97 5.87 -11.03
N SER A 38 -3.26 5.79 -11.38
CA SER A 38 -4.15 6.96 -11.54
C SER A 38 -4.25 7.81 -10.27
N SER A 39 -4.16 7.18 -9.09
CA SER A 39 -4.13 7.91 -7.81
C SER A 39 -2.86 8.73 -7.58
N TYR A 40 -1.79 8.44 -8.32
CA TYR A 40 -0.56 9.22 -8.29
C TYR A 40 -0.58 10.35 -9.31
N ASP A 41 -1.51 10.39 -10.27
CA ASP A 41 -1.47 11.40 -11.32
C ASP A 41 -1.55 12.83 -10.75
N GLY A 42 -0.61 13.68 -11.18
CA GLY A 42 -0.44 15.04 -10.68
C GLY A 42 -0.01 15.17 -9.20
N MET A 43 0.28 14.07 -8.50
CA MET A 43 0.64 14.11 -7.08
C MET A 43 2.01 14.79 -6.87
N ARG A 44 2.05 15.73 -5.91
CA ARG A 44 3.27 16.42 -5.49
C ARG A 44 3.41 16.35 -3.97
N ALA A 45 4.64 16.25 -3.51
CA ALA A 45 4.96 16.32 -2.08
C ALA A 45 4.85 17.76 -1.55
N THR A 46 4.90 17.94 -0.22
CA THR A 46 4.74 19.24 0.45
C THR A 46 5.81 20.26 0.08
N ASP A 47 6.97 19.79 -0.35
CA ASP A 47 8.10 20.57 -0.85
C ASP A 47 7.99 20.91 -2.35
N GLY A 48 6.94 20.43 -3.03
CA GLY A 48 6.72 20.61 -4.46
C GLY A 48 7.34 19.53 -5.34
N THR A 49 8.04 18.53 -4.78
CA THR A 49 8.66 17.44 -5.54
C THR A 49 7.60 16.59 -6.23
N ASP A 50 7.84 16.26 -7.50
CA ASP A 50 6.94 15.45 -8.30
C ASP A 50 6.98 13.97 -7.87
N ILE A 51 5.85 13.48 -7.36
CA ILE A 51 5.63 12.08 -6.96
C ILE A 51 4.51 11.45 -7.80
N SER A 52 4.38 11.87 -9.06
CA SER A 52 3.26 11.52 -9.94
C SER A 52 3.15 10.04 -10.33
N THR A 53 4.09 9.21 -9.89
CA THR A 53 4.10 7.76 -10.15
C THR A 53 4.54 7.02 -8.90
N ARG A 54 4.17 5.74 -8.79
CA ARG A 54 4.54 4.92 -7.64
C ARG A 54 6.06 4.82 -7.45
N SER A 55 6.82 4.78 -8.54
CA SER A 55 8.30 4.75 -8.50
C SER A 55 8.89 6.03 -7.94
N LYS A 56 8.44 7.20 -8.42
CA LYS A 56 8.90 8.51 -7.92
C LYS A 56 8.56 8.69 -6.45
N HIS A 57 7.34 8.30 -6.05
CA HIS A 57 6.92 8.32 -4.66
C HIS A 57 7.84 7.47 -3.76
N ARG A 58 8.19 6.25 -4.19
CA ARG A 58 9.10 5.37 -3.44
C ARG A 58 10.50 5.96 -3.32
N GLU A 59 11.03 6.54 -4.39
CA GLU A 59 12.34 7.20 -4.39
C GLU A 59 12.37 8.40 -3.45
N TYR A 60 11.32 9.23 -3.49
CA TYR A 60 11.14 10.36 -2.58
C TYR A 60 11.10 9.90 -1.11
N MET A 61 10.32 8.86 -0.80
CA MET A 61 10.25 8.32 0.56
C MET A 61 11.62 7.81 1.04
N LYS A 62 12.34 7.07 0.18
CA LYS A 62 13.68 6.57 0.49
C LYS A 62 14.68 7.70 0.74
N ALA A 63 14.65 8.76 -0.06
CA ALA A 63 15.53 9.92 0.10
C ALA A 63 15.29 10.67 1.42
N ASN A 64 14.05 10.67 1.90
CA ASN A 64 13.63 11.35 3.13
C ASN A 64 13.63 10.46 4.38
N ASN A 65 14.19 9.25 4.31
CA ASN A 65 14.17 8.25 5.39
C ASN A 65 12.74 7.90 5.87
N LEU A 66 11.79 7.89 4.95
CA LEU A 66 10.40 7.49 5.20
C LEU A 66 10.15 6.06 4.70
N THR A 67 9.16 5.40 5.30
CA THR A 67 8.80 4.02 4.96
C THR A 67 7.53 3.97 4.13
N THR A 68 7.46 2.98 3.25
CA THR A 68 6.26 2.66 2.46
C THR A 68 5.71 1.31 2.88
N MET A 69 4.41 1.06 2.66
CA MET A 69 3.80 -0.25 2.95
C MET A 69 4.53 -1.42 2.26
N ASP A 70 5.14 -1.18 1.10
CA ASP A 70 5.95 -2.16 0.38
C ASP A 70 7.14 -2.68 1.21
N ASP A 71 7.72 -1.87 2.11
CA ASP A 71 8.86 -2.26 2.95
C ASP A 71 8.48 -3.34 3.97
N PHE A 72 7.19 -3.43 4.30
CA PHE A 72 6.65 -4.38 5.27
C PHE A 72 6.03 -5.62 4.61
N LYS A 73 6.02 -5.73 3.27
CA LYS A 73 5.33 -6.80 2.54
C LYS A 73 5.72 -8.20 3.01
N ASP A 74 7.01 -8.42 3.26
CA ASP A 74 7.54 -9.75 3.63
C ASP A 74 7.62 -9.97 5.14
N THR A 75 7.19 -9.01 5.97
CA THR A 75 7.39 -9.10 7.42
C THR A 75 6.71 -10.31 8.02
N TRP A 76 5.44 -10.54 7.68
CA TRP A 76 4.68 -11.68 8.17
C TRP A 76 5.29 -13.02 7.73
N ALA A 77 5.72 -13.11 6.47
CA ALA A 77 6.38 -14.30 5.93
C ALA A 77 7.72 -14.57 6.63
N LYS A 78 8.55 -13.54 6.82
CA LYS A 78 9.82 -13.62 7.56
C LYS A 78 9.60 -14.01 9.02
N SER A 79 8.63 -13.41 9.69
CA SER A 79 8.28 -13.77 11.06
C SER A 79 7.75 -15.20 11.17
N GLN A 80 7.00 -15.68 10.18
CA GLN A 80 6.56 -17.08 10.13
C GLN A 80 7.74 -18.03 9.94
N ALA A 81 8.64 -17.74 9.01
CA ALA A 81 9.86 -18.50 8.81
C ALA A 81 10.72 -18.56 10.08
N GLN A 82 10.85 -17.43 10.79
CA GLN A 82 11.57 -17.37 12.07
C GLN A 82 10.92 -18.24 13.15
N ARG A 83 9.58 -18.24 13.26
CA ARG A 83 8.85 -19.13 14.19
C ARG A 83 9.03 -20.60 13.84
N GLU A 84 9.05 -20.93 12.56
CA GLU A 84 9.24 -22.31 12.09
C GLU A 84 10.67 -22.79 12.34
N GLN A 85 11.66 -21.95 12.04
CA GLN A 85 13.06 -22.23 12.34
C GLN A 85 13.26 -22.49 13.83
N TYR A 86 12.68 -21.65 14.70
CA TYR A 86 12.74 -21.83 16.15
C TYR A 86 12.09 -23.15 16.60
N ARG A 87 10.98 -23.55 16.00
CA ARG A 87 10.31 -24.83 16.32
C ARG A 87 11.16 -26.04 15.93
N GLN A 88 11.82 -25.99 14.78
CA GLN A 88 12.58 -27.12 14.25
C GLN A 88 13.99 -27.23 14.84
N HIS A 89 14.65 -26.10 15.08
CA HIS A 89 16.07 -26.05 15.45
C HIS A 89 16.31 -25.53 16.88
N GLY A 90 15.25 -25.07 17.56
CA GLY A 90 15.36 -24.37 18.83
C GLY A 90 15.84 -22.93 18.66
N GLY A 91 15.93 -22.22 19.79
CA GLY A 91 16.53 -20.89 19.84
C GLY A 91 18.05 -20.92 19.95
N THR A 92 18.68 -19.77 19.72
CA THR A 92 20.13 -19.58 19.90
C THR A 92 20.58 -19.75 21.34
N PHE A 93 19.67 -19.57 22.31
CA PHE A 93 19.94 -19.69 23.73
C PHE A 93 19.29 -20.96 24.27
N SER A 94 20.10 -21.82 24.87
CA SER A 94 19.59 -22.97 25.59
C SER A 94 19.16 -22.58 27.00
N ARG A 95 18.30 -23.40 27.62
CA ARG A 95 17.94 -23.26 29.04
C ARG A 95 19.18 -23.20 29.95
N ARG A 96 20.24 -23.95 29.63
CA ARG A 96 21.50 -23.96 30.38
C ARG A 96 22.25 -22.64 30.29
N ASP A 97 22.16 -21.94 29.16
CA ASP A 97 22.78 -20.62 29.00
C ASP A 97 22.07 -19.57 29.86
N VAL A 98 20.74 -19.68 29.95
CA VAL A 98 19.92 -18.84 30.84
C VAL A 98 20.25 -19.12 32.31
N GLU A 99 20.32 -20.39 32.71
CA GLU A 99 20.71 -20.78 34.08
C GLU A 99 22.11 -20.26 34.46
N ARG A 100 23.08 -20.37 33.54
CA ARG A 100 24.44 -19.86 33.73
C ARG A 100 24.46 -18.34 33.88
N ALA A 101 23.71 -17.61 33.05
CA ALA A 101 23.60 -16.16 33.12
C ALA A 101 22.97 -15.68 34.44
N ILE A 102 21.92 -16.37 34.91
CA ILE A 102 21.28 -16.09 36.20
C ILE A 102 22.28 -16.30 37.35
N HIS A 103 23.01 -17.40 37.34
CA HIS A 103 24.01 -17.70 38.37
C HIS A 103 25.15 -16.67 38.38
N GLN A 104 25.63 -16.22 37.21
CA GLN A 104 26.62 -15.15 37.11
C GLN A 104 26.10 -13.81 37.65
N LEU A 105 24.84 -13.47 37.40
CA LEU A 105 24.21 -12.26 37.94
C LEU A 105 24.06 -12.31 39.46
N GLN A 106 23.69 -13.48 40.01
CA GLN A 106 23.53 -13.68 41.45
C GLN A 106 24.86 -13.59 42.21
N ASN A 107 25.96 -14.11 41.64
CA ASN A 107 27.28 -14.11 42.27
C ASN A 107 28.10 -12.84 42.02
N ARG A 108 27.56 -11.87 41.28
CA ARG A 108 28.21 -10.57 40.98
C ARG A 108 27.77 -9.46 41.94
N ARG A 109 26.89 -9.77 42.89
CA ARG A 109 26.65 -8.98 44.11
C ARG A 109 27.52 -9.50 45.24
#